data_AF-W4M202-F1
#
_entry.id   AF-W4M202-F1
#
_cell.length_a   1.000
_cell.length_b   1.000
_cell.length_c   1.000
_cell.angle_alpha   90.00
_cell.angle_beta   90.00
_cell.angle_gamma   90.00
#
_symmetry.space_group_name_H-M   'P 1'
#
loop_
_entity.id
_entity.type
_entity.pdbx_description
1 polymer ?
#
loop_
_entity_poly.entity_id
_entity_poly.type
_entity_poly.pdbx_seq_one_letter_code
_entity_poly.pdbx_strand_id
1 'polypeptide(L)'
;MQLRHLTMFAAWESHVAIDDFIAGTRLGQALATGWHIRMTFLRRWGHVSEFGGLPESVGEQDSAAPVVAVTLARMKLPQVPRFIRWGKPVEELVRDHPSTTLTIAAMRLPRTVSTFSVWTSQQEMVDMVRGHSTMP
;
A
#
# COMPACT_ATOMS: atom_id res chain seq x y z
N MET A 1 2.05 -10.02 14.52
CA MET A 1 2.17 -8.57 14.27
C MET A 1 3.64 -8.17 14.45
N GLN A 2 4.30 -7.64 13.42
CA GLN A 2 5.70 -7.23 13.52
C GLN A 2 5.79 -5.85 14.22
N LEU A 3 6.04 -5.85 15.53
CA LEU A 3 5.92 -4.66 16.40
C LEU A 3 7.13 -3.69 16.34
N ARG A 4 8.11 -3.92 15.46
CA ARG A 4 9.34 -3.12 15.38
C ARG A 4 9.78 -2.78 13.95
N HIS A 5 8.92 -3.02 12.96
CA HIS A 5 9.20 -2.67 11.58
C HIS A 5 8.47 -1.37 11.21
N LEU A 6 9.20 -0.49 10.56
CA LEU A 6 8.70 0.78 10.07
C LEU A 6 8.43 0.63 8.57
N THR A 7 7.27 1.11 8.13
CA THR A 7 6.97 1.31 6.71
C THR A 7 6.83 2.80 6.46
N MET A 8 7.45 3.28 5.39
CA MET A 8 7.36 4.66 4.96
C MET A 8 6.87 4.69 3.51
N PHE A 9 5.90 5.56 3.26
CA PHE A 9 5.47 5.92 1.91
C PHE A 9 5.92 7.35 1.64
N ALA A 10 6.60 7.57 0.53
CA ALA A 10 7.09 8.88 0.12
C ALA A 10 6.97 9.02 -1.40
N ALA A 11 6.77 10.25 -1.86
CA ALA A 11 6.81 10.62 -3.26
C ALA A 11 8.07 11.44 -3.51
N TRP A 12 8.76 11.14 -4.61
CA TRP A 12 10.01 11.78 -5.00
C TRP A 12 9.84 12.41 -6.38
N GLU A 13 10.52 13.53 -6.61
CA GLU A 13 10.52 14.21 -7.92
C GLU A 13 11.24 13.40 -9.01
N SER A 14 12.23 12.58 -8.62
CA SER A 14 13.05 11.80 -9.52
C SER A 14 13.67 10.58 -8.83
N HIS A 15 14.22 9.67 -9.63
CA HIS A 15 15.01 8.55 -9.13
C HIS A 15 16.30 9.02 -8.44
N VAL A 16 16.88 10.15 -8.87
CA VAL A 16 18.08 10.71 -8.24
C VAL A 16 17.76 11.23 -6.84
N ALA A 17 16.62 11.89 -6.65
CA ALA A 17 16.22 12.45 -5.35
C ALA A 17 16.08 11.36 -4.26
N ILE A 18 15.57 10.18 -4.61
CA ILE A 18 15.51 9.05 -3.66
C ILE A 18 16.91 8.48 -3.38
N ASP A 19 17.79 8.39 -4.39
CA ASP A 19 19.18 7.93 -4.20
C ASP A 19 19.94 8.87 -3.25
N ASP A 20 19.83 10.17 -3.48
CA ASP A 20 20.45 11.20 -2.64
C ASP A 20 19.92 11.17 -1.20
N PHE A 21 18.61 10.97 -1.01
CA PHE A 21 18.02 10.85 0.32
C PHE A 21 18.55 9.63 1.08
N ILE A 22 18.61 8.46 0.41
CA ILE A 22 19.07 7.21 0.99
C ILE A 22 20.55 7.31 1.38
N ALA A 23 21.38 7.91 0.53
CA ALA A 23 22.81 8.05 0.78
C ALA A 23 23.16 9.18 1.76
N GLY A 24 22.45 10.31 1.68
CA GLY A 24 22.83 11.57 2.31
C GLY A 24 22.21 11.86 3.67
N THR A 25 21.17 11.13 4.09
CA THR A 25 20.47 11.42 5.35
C THR A 25 20.56 10.26 6.35
N ARG A 26 20.58 10.58 7.65
CA ARG A 26 20.59 9.56 8.72
C ARG A 26 19.36 8.64 8.64
N LEU A 27 18.19 9.20 8.32
CA LEU A 27 16.97 8.42 8.16
C LEU A 27 17.04 7.53 6.92
N GLY A 28 17.47 8.07 5.78
CA GLY A 28 17.64 7.32 4.53
C GLY A 28 18.60 6.14 4.70
N GLN A 29 19.75 6.36 5.34
CA GLN A 29 20.73 5.31 5.63
C GLN A 29 20.17 4.22 6.56
N ALA A 30 19.38 4.60 7.57
CA ALA A 30 18.71 3.62 8.43
C ALA A 30 17.70 2.78 7.65
N LEU A 31 16.92 3.41 6.76
CA LEU A 31 15.94 2.72 5.90
C LEU A 31 16.61 1.87 4.82
N ALA A 32 17.83 2.21 4.39
CA ALA A 32 18.60 1.46 3.39
C ALA A 32 18.93 0.03 3.84
N THR A 33 18.90 -0.24 5.15
CA THR A 33 19.12 -1.58 5.71
C THR A 33 17.92 -2.52 5.52
N GLY A 34 16.76 -1.97 5.18
CA GLY A 34 15.57 -2.73 4.81
C GLY A 34 15.43 -2.91 3.30
N TRP A 35 14.28 -3.43 2.89
CA TRP A 35 13.91 -3.47 1.47
C TRP A 35 13.01 -2.27 1.13
N HIS A 36 13.06 -1.80 -0.11
CA HIS A 36 12.14 -0.80 -0.64
C HIS A 36 11.72 -1.18 -2.06
N ILE A 37 10.58 -0.66 -2.50
CA ILE A 37 10.12 -0.76 -3.89
C ILE A 37 10.04 0.66 -4.44
N ARG A 38 10.55 0.85 -5.66
CA ARG A 38 10.40 2.10 -6.42
C ARG A 38 9.24 1.93 -7.38
N MET A 39 8.34 2.89 -7.40
CA MET A 39 7.06 2.78 -8.10
C MET A 39 6.74 4.09 -8.81
N THR A 40 6.02 3.98 -9.92
CA THR A 40 5.36 5.12 -10.56
C THR A 40 3.93 5.23 -10.01
N PHE A 41 3.53 6.45 -9.63
CA PHE A 41 2.17 6.68 -9.16
C PHE A 41 1.15 6.54 -10.30
N LEU A 42 0.09 5.76 -10.08
CA LEU A 42 -0.96 5.55 -11.08
C LEU A 42 -2.22 6.36 -10.77
N ARG A 43 -2.75 6.19 -9.56
CA ARG A 43 -4.00 6.82 -9.14
C ARG A 43 -4.17 6.81 -7.63
N ARG A 44 -5.06 7.66 -7.13
CA ARG A 44 -5.52 7.66 -5.74
C ARG A 44 -7.03 7.72 -5.65
N TRP A 45 -7.56 7.14 -4.58
CA TRP A 45 -8.94 7.33 -4.15
C TRP A 45 -8.93 7.99 -2.78
N GLY A 46 -9.69 9.08 -2.64
CA GLY A 46 -9.66 9.89 -1.43
C GLY A 46 -8.42 10.79 -1.34
N HIS A 47 -8.10 11.23 -0.11
CA HIS A 47 -7.11 12.27 0.12
C HIS A 47 -6.24 11.98 1.34
N VAL A 48 -4.93 12.15 1.14
CA VAL A 48 -3.90 12.18 2.18
C VAL A 48 -3.12 13.46 1.93
N SER A 49 -3.02 14.32 2.95
CA SER A 49 -2.50 15.68 2.79
C SER A 49 -1.05 15.70 2.29
N GLU A 50 -0.22 14.77 2.76
CA GLU A 50 1.17 14.59 2.36
C GLU A 50 1.32 14.17 0.88
N PHE A 51 0.25 13.65 0.27
CA PHE A 51 0.19 13.30 -1.16
C PHE A 51 -0.71 14.25 -1.97
N GLY A 52 -0.98 15.46 -1.45
CA GLY A 52 -1.87 16.44 -2.09
C GLY A 52 -1.41 16.90 -3.48
N GLY A 53 -0.11 16.84 -3.76
CA GLY A 53 0.46 17.17 -5.07
C GLY A 53 0.28 16.10 -6.15
N LEU A 54 -0.20 14.91 -5.79
CA LEU A 54 -0.44 13.83 -6.74
C LEU A 54 -1.80 13.98 -7.43
N PRO A 55 -1.88 13.74 -8.76
CA PRO A 55 -3.14 13.78 -9.49
C PRO A 55 -4.08 12.68 -8.99
N GLU A 56 -5.36 12.77 -9.35
CA GLU A 56 -6.31 11.69 -9.03
C GLU A 56 -6.00 10.41 -9.84
N SER A 57 -5.60 10.58 -11.10
CA SER A 57 -5.21 9.52 -12.03
C SER A 57 -4.22 10.07 -13.06
N VAL A 58 -3.29 9.23 -13.52
CA VAL A 58 -2.35 9.55 -14.62
C VAL A 58 -2.84 9.03 -15.98
N GLY A 59 -4.07 8.51 -16.06
CA GLY A 59 -4.70 8.05 -17.30
C GLY A 59 -4.71 6.53 -17.46
N GLU A 60 -4.84 6.07 -18.69
CA GLU A 60 -4.88 4.63 -19.04
C GLU A 60 -3.56 3.94 -18.69
N GLN A 61 -3.66 2.78 -18.06
CA GLN A 61 -2.54 1.96 -17.62
C GLN A 61 -2.66 0.58 -18.23
N ASP A 62 -1.52 -0.08 -18.44
CA ASP A 62 -1.50 -1.48 -18.83
C ASP A 62 -2.12 -2.34 -17.72
N SER A 63 -3.28 -2.94 -18.01
CA SER A 63 -4.00 -3.79 -17.06
C SER A 63 -3.26 -5.07 -16.72
N ALA A 64 -2.33 -5.53 -17.58
CA ALA A 64 -1.52 -6.71 -17.37
C ALA A 64 -0.27 -6.44 -16.52
N ALA A 65 0.11 -5.17 -16.33
CA ALA A 65 1.31 -4.81 -15.58
C ALA A 65 1.12 -5.02 -14.06
N PRO A 66 2.18 -5.42 -13.32
CA PRO A 66 2.15 -5.53 -11.87
C PRO A 66 1.76 -4.22 -11.21
N VAL A 67 0.97 -4.31 -10.14
CA VAL A 67 0.49 -3.13 -9.40
C VAL A 67 0.68 -3.28 -7.90
N VAL A 68 0.92 -2.15 -7.24
CA VAL A 68 0.91 -2.06 -5.79
C VAL A 68 -0.31 -1.29 -5.33
N ALA A 69 -1.09 -1.90 -4.44
CA ALA A 69 -2.21 -1.25 -3.78
C ALA A 69 -1.83 -0.87 -2.35
N VAL A 70 -2.08 0.40 -2.00
CA VAL A 70 -1.89 0.90 -0.64
C VAL A 70 -3.21 1.47 -0.16
N THR A 71 -3.74 0.92 0.94
CA THR A 71 -4.94 1.45 1.59
C THR A 71 -4.55 2.08 2.91
N LEU A 72 -5.02 3.30 3.15
CA LEU A 72 -4.90 4.00 4.42
C LEU A 72 -6.29 4.29 4.98
N ALA A 73 -6.62 3.68 6.11
CA ALA A 73 -7.90 3.85 6.78
C ALA A 73 -7.70 4.57 8.12
N ARG A 74 -8.34 5.73 8.29
CA ARG A 74 -8.45 6.42 9.58
C ARG A 74 -9.83 6.20 10.17
N MET A 75 -9.88 5.57 11.32
CA MET A 75 -11.11 5.09 11.93
C MET A 75 -11.62 5.99 13.06
N LYS A 76 -12.91 5.89 13.37
CA LYS A 76 -13.43 6.33 14.68
C LYS A 76 -12.94 5.35 15.74
N LEU A 77 -12.39 5.83 16.87
CA LEU A 77 -11.82 5.00 17.94
C LEU A 77 -12.69 3.80 18.37
N PRO A 78 -14.00 3.96 18.66
CA PRO A 78 -14.83 2.83 19.07
C PRO A 78 -15.09 1.80 17.94
N GLN A 79 -14.79 2.15 16.69
CA GLN A 79 -14.97 1.28 15.53
C GLN A 79 -13.75 0.41 15.23
N VAL A 80 -12.59 0.70 15.84
CA VAL A 80 -11.33 -0.02 15.57
C VAL A 80 -11.46 -1.53 15.86
N PRO A 81 -11.97 -1.98 17.02
CA PRO A 81 -12.09 -3.42 17.28
C PRO A 81 -13.05 -4.11 16.31
N ARG A 82 -14.16 -3.43 15.97
CA ARG A 82 -15.15 -3.92 15.02
C ARG A 82 -14.51 -4.15 13.66
N PHE A 83 -13.78 -3.17 13.15
CA PHE A 83 -13.14 -3.28 11.84
C PHE A 83 -12.08 -4.36 11.76
N ILE A 84 -11.25 -4.51 12.79
CA ILE A 84 -10.26 -5.61 12.82
C ILE A 84 -10.97 -6.96 12.75
N ARG A 85 -12.05 -7.13 13.52
CA ARG A 85 -12.82 -8.39 13.55
C ARG A 85 -13.48 -8.70 12.21
N TRP A 86 -14.15 -7.74 11.58
CA TRP A 86 -14.90 -7.97 10.34
C TRP A 86 -14.04 -7.84 9.08
N GLY A 87 -12.90 -7.17 9.16
CA GLY A 87 -11.95 -7.05 8.06
C GLY A 87 -11.10 -8.31 7.86
N LYS A 88 -10.95 -9.14 8.91
CA LYS A 88 -10.12 -10.34 8.87
C LYS A 88 -10.45 -11.31 7.72
N PRO A 89 -11.73 -11.65 7.41
CA PRO A 89 -12.02 -12.53 6.28
C PRO A 89 -11.59 -11.94 4.92
N VAL A 90 -11.72 -10.61 4.75
CA VAL A 90 -11.28 -9.92 3.53
C VAL A 90 -9.76 -9.87 3.46
N GLU A 91 -9.08 -9.65 4.59
CA GLU A 91 -7.62 -9.73 4.67
C GLU A 91 -7.12 -11.13 4.26
N GLU A 92 -7.76 -12.19 4.77
CA GLU A 92 -7.44 -13.58 4.41
C GLU A 92 -7.65 -13.84 2.92
N LEU A 93 -8.75 -13.35 2.33
CA LEU A 93 -9.00 -13.44 0.89
C LEU A 93 -7.87 -12.80 0.07
N VAL A 94 -7.43 -11.59 0.43
CA VAL A 94 -6.35 -10.90 -0.28
C VAL A 94 -5.02 -11.59 -0.07
N ARG A 95 -4.72 -12.02 1.15
CA ARG A 95 -3.46 -12.71 1.49
C ARG A 95 -3.32 -14.03 0.75
N ASP A 96 -4.41 -14.76 0.61
CA ASP A 96 -4.42 -16.11 0.03
C ASP A 96 -4.74 -16.10 -1.48
N HIS A 97 -4.89 -14.92 -2.09
CA HIS A 97 -5.14 -14.76 -3.52
C HIS A 97 -3.91 -15.15 -4.35
N PRO A 98 -4.02 -16.05 -5.34
CA PRO A 98 -2.88 -16.59 -6.09
C PRO A 98 -2.10 -15.51 -6.87
N SER A 99 -2.80 -14.45 -7.28
CA SER A 99 -2.24 -13.31 -8.01
C SER A 99 -1.56 -12.26 -7.10
N THR A 100 -1.47 -12.51 -5.79
CA THR A 100 -0.71 -11.64 -4.87
C THR A 100 0.68 -12.20 -4.58
N THR A 101 1.69 -11.35 -4.62
CA THR A 101 3.09 -11.72 -4.32
C THR A 101 3.46 -11.36 -2.88
N LEU A 102 2.87 -10.30 -2.34
CA LEU A 102 3.15 -9.82 -0.99
C LEU A 102 1.93 -9.08 -0.46
N THR A 103 1.49 -9.40 0.76
CA THR A 103 0.40 -8.69 1.46
C THR A 103 0.82 -8.41 2.89
N ILE A 104 0.77 -7.14 3.31
CA ILE A 104 1.18 -6.67 4.63
C ILE A 104 0.10 -5.76 5.20
N ALA A 105 -0.23 -5.97 6.48
CA ALA A 105 -1.02 -5.04 7.28
C ALA A 105 -0.14 -4.33 8.32
N ALA A 106 -0.33 -3.03 8.46
CA ALA A 106 0.34 -2.20 9.45
C ALA A 106 -0.67 -1.34 10.21
N MET A 107 -0.32 -0.92 11.42
CA MET A 107 -1.17 -0.06 12.24
C MET A 107 -0.34 1.05 12.88
N ARG A 108 -0.82 2.28 12.77
CA ARG A 108 -0.34 3.42 13.55
C ARG A 108 -1.39 3.75 14.60
N LEU A 109 -1.06 3.45 15.86
CA LEU A 109 -1.94 3.71 16.99
C LEU A 109 -2.30 5.21 17.08
N PRO A 110 -3.52 5.54 17.54
CA PRO A 110 -4.55 4.61 18.04
C PRO A 110 -5.62 4.19 17.00
N ARG A 111 -5.60 4.73 15.77
CA ARG A 111 -6.77 4.65 14.87
C ARG A 111 -6.48 4.60 13.37
N THR A 112 -5.23 4.39 12.98
CA THR A 112 -4.85 4.33 11.57
C THR A 112 -4.40 2.92 11.23
N VAL A 113 -5.02 2.33 10.22
CA VAL A 113 -4.62 1.03 9.64
C VAL A 113 -4.12 1.29 8.22
N SER A 114 -3.09 0.55 7.83
CA SER A 114 -2.57 0.52 6.47
C SER A 114 -2.56 -0.91 5.97
N THR A 115 -2.93 -1.13 4.71
CA THR A 115 -2.60 -2.37 4.00
C THR A 115 -1.75 -2.04 2.78
N PHE A 116 -0.88 -2.98 2.45
CA PHE A 116 0.03 -2.92 1.32
C PHE A 116 -0.02 -4.28 0.63
N SER A 117 -0.31 -4.31 -0.67
CA SER A 117 -0.35 -5.55 -1.44
C SER A 117 0.28 -5.36 -2.81
N VAL A 118 1.10 -6.33 -3.24
CA VAL A 118 1.71 -6.40 -4.57
C VAL A 118 0.98 -7.47 -5.38
N TRP A 119 0.52 -7.09 -6.56
CA TRP A 119 -0.26 -7.92 -7.48
C TRP A 119 0.50 -8.16 -8.77
N THR A 120 0.32 -9.34 -9.34
CA THR A 120 0.92 -9.72 -10.63
C THR A 120 0.35 -8.92 -11.79
N SER A 121 -0.91 -8.45 -11.69
CA SER A 121 -1.52 -7.54 -12.66
C SER A 121 -2.53 -6.58 -12.01
N GLN A 122 -2.75 -5.42 -12.62
CA GLN A 122 -3.81 -4.49 -12.23
C GLN A 122 -5.20 -5.09 -12.39
N GLN A 123 -5.41 -5.89 -13.45
CA GLN A 123 -6.69 -6.53 -13.72
C GLN A 123 -7.11 -7.46 -12.58
N GLU A 124 -6.22 -8.34 -12.14
CA GLU A 124 -6.46 -9.29 -11.05
C GLU A 124 -6.81 -8.59 -9.73
N MET A 125 -6.11 -7.49 -9.43
CA MET A 125 -6.42 -6.65 -8.27
C MET A 125 -7.84 -6.06 -8.38
N VAL A 126 -8.19 -5.50 -9.53
CA VAL A 126 -9.51 -4.87 -9.75
C VAL A 126 -10.63 -5.90 -9.70
N ASP A 127 -10.43 -7.08 -10.30
CA ASP A 127 -11.40 -8.16 -10.28
C ASP A 127 -11.63 -8.70 -8.88
N MET A 128 -10.58 -8.82 -8.07
CA MET A 128 -10.72 -9.20 -6.66
C MET A 128 -11.56 -8.18 -5.90
N VAL A 129 -11.26 -6.88 -6.04
CA VAL A 129 -11.99 -5.81 -5.33
C VAL A 129 -13.45 -5.74 -5.77
N ARG A 130 -13.75 -6.07 -7.04
CA ARG A 130 -15.12 -6.09 -7.58
C ARG A 130 -15.87 -7.39 -7.31
N GLY A 131 -15.24 -8.41 -6.74
CA GLY A 131 -15.83 -9.73 -6.53
C GLY A 131 -16.00 -10.54 -7.83
N HIS A 132 -15.19 -10.24 -8.85
CA HIS A 132 -15.13 -10.99 -10.11
C HIS A 132 -14.03 -12.05 -10.12
N SER A 133 -13.15 -12.08 -9.11
CA SER A 133 -12.18 -13.16 -8.96
C SER A 133 -12.88 -14.48 -8.65
N THR A 134 -12.48 -15.54 -9.34
CA THR A 134 -12.86 -16.93 -9.01
C THR A 134 -12.08 -17.39 -7.79
N MET A 135 -12.48 -16.91 -6.61
CA MET A 135 -12.01 -17.38 -5.31
C MET A 135 -13.18 -18.08 -4.60
N PRO A 136 -12.94 -19.19 -3.86
CA PRO A 136 -13.98 -19.89 -3.12
C PRO A 136 -14.56 -19.10 -1.94
#